data_AF-W1XQL8-F1
#
_entry.id   AF-W1XQL8-F1
#
_cell.length_a   1.000
_cell.length_b   1.000
_cell.length_c   1.000
_cell.angle_alpha   90.00
_cell.angle_beta   90.00
_cell.angle_gamma   90.00
#
_symmetry.space_group_name_H-M   'P 1'
#
loop_
_entity.id
_entity.type
_entity.pdbx_description
1 polymer ?
#
loop_
_entity_poly.entity_id
_entity_poly.type
_entity_poly.pdbx_seq_one_letter_code
_entity_poly.pdbx_strand_id
1 'polypeptide(L)'
;YQMLTSGGLGTMGYGFPAALGAQMGNPDKRVFAICGDGGVQMNIQEFATAMHYRLPVTLIILNNGFLGNVRQWQQLFYDKRYACTNLLMDESSIVTRDIIDNNE
;
A
#
# COMPACT_ATOMS: atom_id res chain seq x y z
N TYR A 1 22.74 2.82 -9.73
CA TYR A 1 21.49 2.29 -9.15
C TYR A 1 20.32 2.72 -10.01
N GLN A 2 19.34 1.84 -10.25
CA GLN A 2 18.14 2.14 -11.06
C GLN A 2 16.93 2.27 -10.13
N MET A 3 16.04 3.22 -10.40
CA MET A 3 14.84 3.49 -9.60
C MET A 3 13.63 3.61 -10.52
N LEU A 4 12.56 2.90 -10.18
CA LEU A 4 11.25 3.00 -10.83
C LEU A 4 10.23 3.43 -9.77
N THR A 5 9.52 4.54 -10.02
CA THR A 5 8.47 5.03 -9.11
C THR A 5 7.45 5.86 -9.87
N SER A 6 6.19 5.86 -9.41
CA SER A 6 5.16 6.77 -9.92
C SER A 6 5.33 8.13 -9.23
N GLY A 7 6.02 9.06 -9.90
CA GLY A 7 6.31 10.39 -9.38
C GLY A 7 5.17 11.37 -9.63
N GLY A 8 4.94 11.75 -10.90
CA GLY A 8 4.02 12.83 -11.25
C GLY A 8 2.56 12.58 -10.86
N LEU A 9 2.03 11.39 -11.18
CA LEU A 9 0.66 11.01 -10.82
C LEU A 9 0.56 10.47 -9.38
N GLY A 10 1.65 9.95 -8.82
CA GLY A 10 1.66 9.40 -7.46
C GLY A 10 0.78 8.16 -7.27
N THR A 11 0.66 7.31 -8.29
CA THR A 11 -0.26 6.15 -8.29
C THR A 11 0.11 5.12 -7.23
N MET A 12 -0.74 4.94 -6.23
CA MET A 12 -0.65 3.82 -5.29
C MET A 12 -0.92 2.49 -6.02
N GLY A 13 -0.35 1.38 -5.53
CA GLY A 13 -0.45 0.09 -6.20
C GLY A 13 0.49 -0.11 -7.40
N TYR A 14 1.28 0.90 -7.78
CA TYR A 14 2.23 0.81 -8.89
C TYR A 14 3.38 -0.19 -8.64
N GLY A 15 3.94 -0.20 -7.43
CA GLY A 15 5.24 -0.81 -7.15
C GLY A 15 5.34 -2.30 -7.47
N PHE A 16 4.33 -3.10 -7.09
CA PHE A 16 4.35 -4.54 -7.32
C PHE A 16 4.23 -4.92 -8.81
N PRO A 17 3.19 -4.50 -9.57
CA PRO A 17 3.11 -4.77 -11.01
C PRO A 17 4.28 -4.19 -11.80
N ALA A 18 4.78 -3.01 -11.44
CA ALA A 18 5.96 -2.42 -12.09
C ALA A 18 7.21 -3.29 -11.90
N ALA A 19 7.38 -3.89 -10.72
CA ALA A 19 8.48 -4.81 -10.46
C ALA A 19 8.36 -6.11 -11.27
N LEU A 20 7.14 -6.64 -11.46
CA LEU A 20 6.93 -7.80 -12.35
C LEU A 20 7.34 -7.47 -13.79
N GLY A 21 6.90 -6.32 -14.32
CA GLY A 21 7.30 -5.86 -15.65
C GLY A 21 8.81 -5.64 -15.76
N ALA A 22 9.44 -5.05 -14.73
CA ALA A 22 10.88 -4.84 -14.69
C ALA A 22 11.66 -6.17 -14.69
N GLN A 23 11.21 -7.16 -13.92
CA GLN A 23 11.82 -8.49 -13.87
C GLN A 23 11.66 -9.24 -15.20
N MET A 24 10.49 -9.12 -15.84
CA MET A 24 10.23 -9.71 -17.15
C MET A 24 11.14 -9.09 -18.23
N GLY A 25 11.34 -7.77 -18.21
CA GLY A 25 12.23 -7.07 -19.13
C GLY A 25 13.72 -7.18 -18.79
N ASN A 26 14.08 -7.66 -17.60
CA ASN A 26 15.46 -7.82 -17.14
C ASN A 26 15.65 -9.15 -16.39
N PRO A 27 15.63 -10.31 -17.08
CA PRO A 27 15.63 -11.63 -16.43
C PRO A 27 16.80 -11.89 -15.48
N ASP A 28 18.00 -11.37 -15.80
CA ASP A 28 19.22 -11.61 -15.01
C ASP A 28 19.40 -10.65 -13.83
N LYS A 29 18.54 -9.63 -13.71
CA LYS A 29 18.63 -8.66 -12.62
C LYS A 29 17.75 -9.09 -11.45
N ARG A 30 18.25 -8.85 -10.24
CA ARG A 30 17.42 -8.91 -9.03
C ARG A 30 16.54 -7.66 -8.95
N VAL A 31 15.23 -7.87 -8.82
CA VAL A 31 14.25 -6.80 -8.68
C VAL A 31 13.60 -6.84 -7.30
N PHE A 32 13.60 -5.68 -6.64
CA PHE A 32 12.95 -5.46 -5.35
C PHE A 32 11.81 -4.46 -5.51
N ALA A 33 10.64 -4.82 -5.01
CA ALA A 33 9.52 -3.89 -4.84
C ALA A 33 9.46 -3.46 -3.37
N ILE A 34 9.66 -2.17 -3.09
CA ILE A 34 9.49 -1.61 -1.74
C ILE A 34 8.16 -0.88 -1.73
N CYS A 35 7.20 -1.36 -0.96
CA CYS A 35 5.82 -0.88 -0.98
C CYS A 35 5.27 -0.69 0.43
N GLY A 36 4.33 0.25 0.59
CA GLY A 36 3.50 0.33 1.80
C GLY A 36 2.35 -0.69 1.74
N ASP A 37 1.82 -1.08 2.90
CA ASP A 37 0.66 -1.95 3.06
C ASP A 37 -0.57 -1.52 2.24
N GLY A 38 -1.00 -0.26 2.36
CA GLY A 38 -2.13 0.26 1.58
C GLY A 38 -1.86 0.27 0.08
N GLY A 39 -0.61 0.46 -0.33
CA GLY A 39 -0.19 0.37 -1.72
C GLY A 39 -0.27 -1.06 -2.26
N VAL A 40 0.20 -2.05 -1.49
CA VAL A 40 0.13 -3.46 -1.90
C VAL A 40 -1.32 -3.93 -2.00
N GLN A 41 -2.18 -3.54 -1.06
CA GLN A 41 -3.59 -3.95 -1.07
C GLN A 41 -4.32 -3.62 -2.38
N MET A 42 -3.94 -2.53 -3.07
CA MET A 42 -4.58 -2.14 -4.33
C MET A 42 -4.36 -3.14 -5.46
N ASN A 43 -3.20 -3.81 -5.50
CA ASN A 43 -2.82 -4.72 -6.58
C ASN A 43 -2.24 -6.06 -6.07
N ILE A 44 -2.72 -6.53 -4.92
CA ILE A 44 -2.22 -7.78 -4.32
C ILE A 44 -2.52 -9.01 -5.19
N GLN A 45 -3.54 -8.94 -6.04
CA GLN A 45 -3.88 -9.99 -7.00
C GLN A 45 -2.74 -10.33 -7.97
N GLU A 46 -1.78 -9.42 -8.17
CA GLU A 46 -0.62 -9.64 -9.04
C GLU A 46 0.34 -10.74 -8.55
N PHE A 47 0.14 -11.26 -7.34
CA PHE A 47 0.78 -12.51 -6.93
C PHE A 47 0.41 -13.67 -7.87
N ALA A 48 -0.81 -13.69 -8.39
CA ALA A 48 -1.22 -14.66 -9.40
C ALA A 48 -0.36 -14.54 -10.67
N THR A 49 -0.14 -13.31 -11.14
CA THR A 49 0.74 -13.00 -12.29
C THR A 49 2.18 -13.42 -12.01
N ALA A 50 2.72 -13.05 -10.86
CA ALA A 50 4.09 -13.38 -10.46
C ALA A 50 4.33 -14.90 -10.46
N MET A 51 3.37 -15.67 -9.90
CA MET A 51 3.43 -17.12 -9.84
C MET A 51 3.24 -17.77 -11.21
N HIS A 52 2.29 -17.27 -12.02
CA HIS A 52 2.03 -17.78 -13.36
C HIS A 52 3.27 -17.71 -14.26
N TYR A 53 3.96 -16.56 -14.24
CA TYR A 53 5.17 -16.33 -15.04
C TYR A 53 6.48 -16.71 -14.32
N ARG A 54 6.40 -17.23 -13.10
CA ARG A 54 7.55 -17.63 -12.26
C ARG A 54 8.60 -16.52 -12.13
N LEU A 55 8.15 -15.29 -11.90
CA LEU A 55 9.01 -14.12 -11.84
C LEU A 55 9.65 -13.99 -10.45
N PRO A 56 11.00 -13.98 -10.33
CA PRO A 56 11.70 -13.97 -9.04
C PRO A 56 11.80 -12.56 -8.43
N VAL A 57 10.66 -11.91 -8.19
CA VAL A 57 10.59 -10.59 -7.56
C VAL A 57 10.53 -10.72 -6.04
N THR A 58 11.30 -9.89 -5.33
CA THR A 58 11.19 -9.76 -3.87
C THR A 58 10.32 -8.57 -3.50
N LEU A 59 9.16 -8.81 -2.88
CA LEU A 59 8.29 -7.77 -2.36
C LEU A 59 8.59 -7.50 -0.87
N ILE A 60 8.94 -6.25 -0.56
CA ILE A 60 9.18 -5.75 0.80
C ILE A 60 8.03 -4.83 1.17
N ILE A 61 7.26 -5.21 2.20
CA ILE A 61 6.10 -4.46 2.66
C ILE A 61 6.46 -3.71 3.94
N LEU A 62 6.41 -2.38 3.88
CA LEU A 62 6.47 -1.52 5.06
C LEU A 62 5.07 -1.42 5.65
N ASN A 63 4.76 -2.36 6.52
CA ASN A 63 3.43 -2.48 7.14
C ASN A 63 3.37 -1.63 8.41
N ASN A 64 2.65 -0.50 8.34
CA ASN A 64 2.40 0.37 9.49
C ASN A 64 0.91 0.38 9.91
N GLY A 65 0.01 -0.28 9.16
CA GLY A 65 -1.41 -0.42 9.48
C GLY A 65 -2.27 0.78 9.10
N PHE A 66 -1.76 1.73 8.32
CA PHE A 66 -2.50 2.95 7.92
C PHE A 66 -1.93 3.64 6.68
N LEU A 67 -2.70 4.54 6.08
CA LEU A 67 -2.27 5.41 4.99
C LEU A 67 -1.31 6.50 5.50
N GLY A 68 -0.06 6.12 5.74
CA GLY A 68 0.94 6.90 6.48
C GLY A 68 1.16 8.33 6.00
N ASN A 69 1.23 8.56 4.67
CA ASN A 69 1.41 9.91 4.13
C ASN A 69 0.23 10.82 4.53
N VAL A 70 -1.00 10.41 4.21
CA VAL A 70 -2.22 11.17 4.55
C VAL A 70 -2.37 11.33 6.07
N ARG A 71 -2.10 10.27 6.84
CA ARG A 71 -2.16 10.31 8.31
C ARG A 71 -1.17 11.31 8.90
N GLN A 72 0.04 11.42 8.34
CA GLN A 72 1.04 12.40 8.78
C GLN A 72 0.52 13.82 8.59
N TRP A 73 -0.11 14.13 7.45
CA TRP A 73 -0.75 15.43 7.23
C TRP A 73 -1.88 15.69 8.23
N GLN A 74 -2.73 14.69 8.50
CA GLN A 74 -3.79 14.77 9.51
C GLN A 74 -3.24 15.08 10.92
N GLN A 75 -2.11 14.46 11.28
CA GLN A 75 -1.44 14.70 12.56
C GLN A 75 -0.81 16.09 12.68
N LEU A 76 -0.23 16.60 11.59
CA LEU A 76 0.47 17.88 11.59
C LEU A 76 -0.46 19.08 11.45
N PHE A 77 -1.56 18.94 10.70
CA PHE A 77 -2.36 20.09 10.25
C PHE A 77 -3.87 19.98 10.52
N TYR A 78 -4.36 18.85 11.03
CA TYR A 78 -5.79 18.61 11.27
C TYR A 78 -6.06 18.05 12.67
N ASP A 79 -5.34 18.55 13.68
CA ASP A 79 -5.54 18.21 15.10
C ASP A 79 -5.61 16.70 15.39
N LYS A 80 -4.83 15.90 14.65
CA LYS A 80 -4.81 14.43 14.78
C LYS A 80 -6.17 13.77 14.50
N ARG A 81 -7.04 14.42 13.72
CA ARG A 81 -8.30 13.83 13.25
C ARG A 81 -8.03 12.85 12.10
N TYR A 82 -7.98 11.56 12.44
CA TYR A 82 -7.67 10.49 11.50
C TYR A 82 -8.91 10.04 10.72
N ALA A 83 -9.21 10.71 9.61
CA ALA A 83 -10.35 10.35 8.75
C ALA A 83 -9.92 9.35 7.67
N CYS A 84 -10.50 8.14 7.69
CA CYS A 84 -10.36 7.11 6.67
C CYS A 84 -8.91 6.71 6.31
N THR A 85 -7.99 6.82 7.27
CA THR A 85 -6.57 6.48 7.07
C THR A 85 -6.12 5.23 7.80
N ASN A 86 -6.90 4.71 8.75
CA ASN A 86 -6.60 3.44 9.42
C ASN A 86 -6.94 2.26 8.49
N LEU A 87 -6.00 1.34 8.29
CA LEU A 87 -6.21 0.10 7.53
C LEU A 87 -6.49 -1.08 8.46
N LEU A 88 -6.00 -1.00 9.70
CA LEU A 88 -6.39 -1.90 10.78
C LEU A 88 -7.66 -1.38 11.44
N MET A 89 -8.49 -2.30 11.93
CA MET A 89 -9.66 -1.96 12.71
C MET A 89 -9.22 -1.26 14.00
N ASP A 90 -9.67 -0.03 14.19
CA ASP A 90 -9.42 0.77 15.40
C ASP A 90 -10.55 0.50 16.40
N GLU A 91 -10.27 0.33 17.69
CA GLU A 91 -11.33 0.20 18.70
C GLU A 91 -12.27 1.41 18.70
N SER A 92 -11.80 2.61 18.34
CA SER A 92 -12.66 3.79 18.16
C SER A 92 -13.69 3.63 17.04
N SER A 93 -13.39 2.79 16.04
CA SER A 93 -14.33 2.46 14.97
C SER A 93 -15.37 1.42 15.37
N ILE A 94 -15.14 0.65 16.44
CA ILE A 94 -16.17 -0.16 17.10
C ILE A 94 -17.14 0.78 17.81
N VAL A 95 -16.63 1.71 18.62
CA VAL A 95 -17.45 2.71 19.35
C VAL A 95 -18.27 3.57 18.38
N THR A 96 -17.67 4.02 17.28
CA THR A 96 -18.39 4.83 16.27
C THR A 96 -19.50 4.03 15.58
N ARG A 97 -19.27 2.73 15.34
CA ARG A 97 -20.26 1.84 14.74
C ARG A 97 -21.39 1.53 15.73
N ASP A 98 -21.08 1.34 17.00
CA ASP A 98 -22.08 1.22 18.08
C ASP A 98 -22.93 2.49 18.20
N ILE A 99 -22.35 3.69 18.04
CA ILE A 99 -23.11 4.95 18.06
C ILE A 99 -24.05 5.06 16.83
N ILE A 100 -23.54 4.73 15.63
CA ILE A 100 -24.34 4.76 14.39
C ILE A 100 -25.45 3.69 14.39
N ASP A 101 -25.15 2.47 14.84
CA ASP A 101 -26.12 1.36 14.87
C ASP A 101 -27.16 1.54 15.99
N ASN A 102 -26.85 2.30 17.05
CA ASN A 102 -27.79 2.63 18.13
C ASN A 102 -28.50 4.00 17.96
N ASN A 103 -28.24 4.74 16.88
CA ASN A 103 -28.94 5.99 16.53
C ASN A 103 -28.84 7.09 17.60
N GLU A 104 -27.69 7.17 18.31
CA GLU A 104 -27.31 8.29 19.20
C GLU A 104 -26.45 9.34 18.49
#